data_AF-A0A7Y6N1W1-F1
#
_entry.id   AF-A0A7Y6N1W1-F1
#
_cell.length_a   1.000
_cell.length_b   1.000
_cell.length_c   1.000
_cell.angle_alpha   90.00
_cell.angle_beta   90.00
_cell.angle_gamma   90.00
#
_symmetry.space_group_name_H-M   'P 1'
#
loop_
_entity.id
_entity.type
_entity.pdbx_description
1 polymer ?
#
loop_
_entity_poly.entity_id
_entity_poly.type
_entity_poly.pdbx_seq_one_letter_code
_entity_poly.pdbx_strand_id
1 'polypeptide(L)'
;MRFDRTPKVEGLRWTSRMQALHLSRQDRAREKIERAYPLFSDQIETPQALSVDEERERRERLLYQSEQRMRDLRAQQWRRLRREYFACTPGVRARILEAWKAWRGPANPVCFAYVIEQHNGVGEEKSRRHREQEAAMIARIDAARAAQTALL
;
A
#
# COMPACT_ATOMS: atom_id res chain seq x y z
N MET A 1 -7.72 -24.48 -5.70
CA MET A 1 -7.34 -23.60 -4.56
C MET A 1 -8.43 -22.53 -4.42
N ARG A 2 -8.87 -22.24 -3.18
CA ARG A 2 -9.94 -21.27 -2.89
C ARG A 2 -9.40 -19.85 -3.05
N PHE A 3 -10.02 -19.00 -3.88
CA PHE A 3 -9.73 -17.57 -3.96
C PHE A 3 -11.01 -16.77 -4.12
N ASP A 4 -11.07 -15.60 -3.51
CA ASP A 4 -12.20 -14.68 -3.62
C ASP A 4 -12.27 -14.10 -5.03
N ARG A 5 -13.49 -14.02 -5.57
CA ARG A 5 -13.73 -13.37 -6.85
C ARG A 5 -13.51 -11.87 -6.69
N THR A 6 -12.70 -11.27 -7.57
CA THR A 6 -12.57 -9.82 -7.61
C THR A 6 -13.84 -9.23 -8.26
N PRO A 7 -14.57 -8.32 -7.58
CA PRO A 7 -15.75 -7.69 -8.14
C PRO A 7 -15.39 -6.81 -9.35
N LYS A 8 -16.38 -6.58 -10.20
CA LYS A 8 -16.27 -5.61 -11.30
C LYS A 8 -16.36 -4.20 -10.71
N VAL A 9 -15.57 -3.28 -11.25
CA VAL A 9 -15.58 -1.88 -10.83
C VAL A 9 -16.72 -1.18 -11.56
N GLU A 10 -17.64 -0.59 -10.80
CA GLU A 10 -18.89 0.00 -11.31
C GLU A 10 -18.80 1.51 -11.62
N GLY A 11 -17.58 2.05 -11.71
CA GLY A 11 -17.34 3.46 -11.98
C GLY A 11 -17.36 4.32 -10.72
N LEU A 12 -17.06 5.61 -10.88
CA LEU A 12 -16.98 6.53 -9.76
C LEU A 12 -18.37 7.02 -9.36
N ARG A 13 -18.81 6.69 -8.14
CA ARG A 13 -20.00 7.30 -7.56
C ARG A 13 -19.71 8.75 -7.14
N TRP A 14 -20.05 9.70 -8.00
CA TRP A 14 -19.96 11.13 -7.68
C TRP A 14 -21.11 11.54 -6.75
N THR A 15 -20.80 12.24 -5.66
CA THR A 15 -21.79 12.66 -4.65
C THR A 15 -21.83 14.17 -4.51
N SER A 16 -22.97 14.72 -4.07
CA SER A 16 -23.11 16.16 -3.79
C SER A 16 -22.07 16.67 -2.80
N ARG A 17 -21.70 15.84 -1.80
CA ARG A 17 -20.62 16.15 -0.86
C ARG A 17 -19.27 16.28 -1.55
N MET A 18 -18.94 15.39 -2.49
CA MET A 18 -17.68 15.48 -3.25
C MET A 18 -17.64 16.73 -4.12
N GLN A 19 -18.76 17.08 -4.74
CA GLN A 19 -18.90 18.31 -5.52
C GLN A 19 -18.68 19.55 -4.66
N ALA A 20 -19.36 19.67 -3.52
CA ALA A 20 -19.18 20.80 -2.59
C ALA A 20 -17.74 20.90 -2.05
N LEU A 21 -17.10 19.76 -1.76
CA LEU A 21 -15.69 19.72 -1.34
C LEU A 21 -14.72 20.16 -2.45
N HIS A 22 -15.05 19.86 -3.70
CA HIS A 22 -14.26 20.31 -4.85
C HIS A 22 -14.39 21.82 -5.07
N LEU A 23 -15.63 22.34 -5.03
CA LEU A 23 -15.89 23.77 -5.19
C LEU A 23 -15.23 24.62 -4.08
N SER A 24 -15.33 24.18 -2.83
CA SER A 24 -14.68 24.85 -1.68
C SER A 24 -13.16 24.62 -1.57
N ARG A 25 -12.54 23.88 -2.51
CA ARG A 25 -11.14 23.48 -2.39
C ARG A 25 -10.19 24.67 -2.43
N GLN A 26 -10.45 25.65 -3.29
CA GLN A 26 -9.58 26.82 -3.44
C GLN A 26 -9.64 27.71 -2.20
N ASP A 27 -10.84 27.99 -1.69
CA ASP A 27 -11.02 28.80 -0.48
C ASP A 27 -10.32 28.16 0.73
N ARG A 28 -10.49 26.84 0.90
CA ARG A 28 -9.79 26.09 1.97
C ARG A 28 -8.27 26.08 1.77
N ALA A 29 -7.78 26.11 0.54
CA ALA A 29 -6.35 26.18 0.27
C ALA A 29 -5.79 27.57 0.62
N ARG A 30 -6.51 28.64 0.27
CA ARG A 30 -6.17 30.03 0.63
C ARG A 30 -6.16 30.23 2.14
N GLU A 31 -7.22 29.81 2.83
CA GLU A 31 -7.32 29.88 4.30
C GLU A 31 -6.16 29.13 4.98
N LYS A 32 -5.81 27.95 4.45
CA LYS A 32 -4.68 27.18 4.96
C LYS A 32 -3.34 27.91 4.78
N ILE A 33 -3.15 28.57 3.63
CA ILE A 33 -1.95 29.36 3.33
C ILE A 33 -1.89 30.58 4.25
N GLU A 34 -2.96 31.36 4.36
CA GLU A 34 -3.05 32.52 5.24
C GLU A 34 -2.72 32.16 6.70
N ARG A 35 -3.25 31.03 7.18
CA ARG A 35 -2.98 30.57 8.54
C ARG A 35 -1.53 30.09 8.75
N ALA A 36 -0.93 29.44 7.76
CA ALA A 36 0.41 28.86 7.89
C ALA A 36 1.52 29.88 7.59
N TYR A 37 1.27 30.82 6.68
CA TYR A 37 2.24 31.78 6.17
C TYR A 37 1.61 33.18 6.08
N PRO A 38 1.21 33.79 7.21
CA PRO A 38 0.45 35.04 7.22
C PRO A 38 1.20 36.23 6.59
N LEU A 39 2.53 36.23 6.62
CA LEU A 39 3.37 37.30 6.06
C LEU A 39 3.65 37.15 4.56
N PHE A 40 3.35 35.98 3.97
CA PHE A 40 3.69 35.64 2.58
C PHE A 40 2.50 35.04 1.83
N SER A 41 1.29 35.13 2.39
CA SER A 41 0.11 34.45 1.85
C SER A 41 -0.27 34.98 0.46
N ASP A 42 0.00 36.25 0.21
CA ASP A 42 -0.16 36.95 -1.05
C ASP A 42 0.85 36.53 -2.13
N GLN A 43 2.02 36.03 -1.71
CA GLN A 43 3.10 35.57 -2.61
C GLN A 43 2.97 34.10 -2.99
N ILE A 44 2.10 33.34 -2.33
CA ILE A 44 1.93 31.90 -2.57
C ILE A 44 0.75 31.68 -3.51
N GLU A 45 1.06 31.34 -4.76
CA GLU A 45 0.05 31.00 -5.75
C GLU A 45 -0.69 29.71 -5.40
N THR A 46 -2.02 29.76 -5.41
CA THR A 46 -2.87 28.56 -5.36
C THR A 46 -3.10 28.03 -6.77
N PRO A 47 -2.89 26.73 -7.04
CA PRO A 47 -3.21 26.14 -8.33
C PRO A 47 -4.67 26.37 -8.73
N GLN A 48 -4.90 26.64 -10.02
CA GLN A 48 -6.25 26.74 -10.56
C GLN A 48 -6.97 25.40 -10.40
N ALA A 49 -8.20 25.44 -9.89
CA ALA A 49 -9.03 24.26 -9.76
C ALA A 49 -9.55 23.84 -11.15
N LEU A 50 -9.53 22.54 -11.39
CA LEU A 50 -10.26 21.93 -12.50
C LEU A 50 -11.75 22.24 -12.38
N SER A 51 -12.46 22.27 -13.50
CA SER A 51 -13.93 22.23 -13.47
C SER A 51 -14.43 20.96 -12.77
N VAL A 52 -15.71 20.96 -12.37
CA VAL A 52 -16.32 19.81 -11.70
C VAL A 52 -16.29 18.57 -12.60
N ASP A 53 -16.58 18.74 -13.90
CA ASP A 53 -16.60 17.63 -14.85
C ASP A 53 -15.19 17.09 -15.11
N GLU A 54 -14.19 17.96 -15.28
CA GLU A 54 -12.78 17.54 -15.43
C GLU A 54 -12.26 16.77 -14.20
N GLU A 55 -12.60 17.21 -12.98
CA GLU A 55 -12.22 16.47 -11.77
C GLU A 55 -12.97 15.14 -11.68
N ARG A 56 -14.26 15.08 -12.07
CA ARG A 56 -15.02 13.82 -12.10
C ARG A 56 -14.36 12.81 -13.03
N GLU A 57 -14.09 13.20 -14.27
CA GLU A 57 -13.43 12.37 -15.28
C GLU A 57 -12.03 11.95 -14.84
N ARG A 58 -11.27 12.89 -14.26
CA ARG A 58 -9.95 12.60 -13.71
C ARG A 58 -10.01 11.54 -12.61
N ARG A 59 -10.94 11.66 -11.66
CA ARG A 59 -11.08 10.68 -10.58
C ARG A 59 -11.55 9.33 -11.06
N GLU A 60 -12.45 9.31 -12.04
CA GLU A 60 -12.91 8.06 -12.65
C GLU A 60 -11.77 7.34 -13.36
N ARG A 61 -10.98 8.06 -14.16
CA ARG A 61 -9.76 7.51 -14.78
C ARG A 61 -8.79 6.97 -13.73
N LEU A 62 -8.57 7.71 -12.64
CA LEU A 62 -7.69 7.28 -11.55
C LEU A 62 -8.21 6.03 -10.85
N LEU A 63 -9.53 5.90 -10.64
CA LEU A 63 -10.16 4.69 -10.09
C LEU A 63 -9.87 3.48 -10.97
N TYR A 64 -10.10 3.57 -12.28
CA TYR A 64 -9.81 2.45 -13.19
C TYR A 64 -8.32 2.10 -13.23
N GLN A 65 -7.45 3.11 -13.24
CA GLN A 65 -6.00 2.89 -13.19
C GLN A 65 -5.57 2.22 -11.88
N SER A 66 -6.07 2.65 -10.73
CA SER A 66 -5.72 2.03 -9.44
C SER A 66 -6.19 0.58 -9.39
N GLU A 67 -7.40 0.31 -9.87
CA GLU A 67 -7.96 -1.03 -9.92
C GLU A 67 -7.17 -1.95 -10.84
N GLN A 68 -6.75 -1.46 -12.01
CA GLN A 68 -5.89 -2.21 -12.91
C GLN A 68 -4.53 -2.52 -12.26
N ARG A 69 -3.87 -1.53 -11.65
CA ARG A 69 -2.59 -1.74 -10.93
C ARG A 69 -2.73 -2.78 -9.83
N MET A 70 -3.84 -2.78 -9.08
CA MET A 70 -4.09 -3.77 -8.04
C MET A 70 -4.31 -5.18 -8.62
N ARG A 71 -4.99 -5.30 -9.77
CA ARG A 71 -5.13 -6.58 -10.48
C ARG A 71 -3.77 -7.10 -10.96
N ASP A 72 -2.95 -6.24 -11.54
CA ASP A 72 -1.63 -6.61 -12.04
C ASP A 72 -0.71 -7.05 -10.91
N LEU A 73 -0.72 -6.33 -9.78
CA LEU A 73 0.00 -6.70 -8.57
C LEU A 73 -0.43 -8.08 -8.05
N ARG A 74 -1.75 -8.31 -7.93
CA ARG A 74 -2.29 -9.62 -7.48
C ARG A 74 -1.91 -10.74 -8.44
N ALA A 75 -1.95 -10.51 -9.74
CA ALA A 75 -1.56 -11.48 -10.75
C ALA A 75 -0.05 -11.80 -10.69
N GLN A 76 0.80 -10.79 -10.53
CA GLN A 76 2.24 -10.95 -10.35
C GLN A 76 2.55 -11.76 -9.08
N GLN A 77 1.94 -11.40 -7.96
CA GLN A 77 2.07 -12.14 -6.71
C GLN A 77 1.62 -13.58 -6.88
N TRP A 78 0.46 -13.82 -7.49
CA TRP A 78 -0.03 -15.18 -7.74
C TRP A 78 0.96 -16.02 -8.55
N ARG A 79 1.51 -15.47 -9.65
CA ARG A 79 2.52 -16.17 -10.47
C ARG A 79 3.76 -16.53 -9.65
N ARG A 80 4.25 -15.60 -8.83
CA ARG A 80 5.39 -15.82 -7.93
C ARG A 80 5.08 -16.92 -6.91
N LEU A 81 3.97 -16.80 -6.19
CA LEU A 81 3.57 -17.73 -5.13
C LEU A 81 3.31 -19.13 -5.65
N ARG A 82 2.73 -19.24 -6.86
CA ARG A 82 2.55 -20.52 -7.51
C ARG A 82 3.90 -21.20 -7.75
N ARG A 83 4.91 -20.47 -8.23
CA ARG A 83 6.27 -21.03 -8.38
C ARG A 83 6.86 -21.48 -7.05
N GLU A 84 6.77 -20.66 -6.00
CA GLU A 84 7.27 -21.00 -4.66
C GLU A 84 6.57 -22.23 -4.07
N TYR A 85 5.24 -22.28 -4.19
CA TYR A 85 4.45 -23.43 -3.75
C TYR A 85 4.85 -24.72 -4.48
N PHE A 86 5.02 -24.68 -5.81
CA PHE A 86 5.39 -25.87 -6.56
C PHE A 86 6.86 -26.30 -6.38
N ALA A 87 7.75 -25.38 -5.99
CA ALA A 87 9.12 -25.70 -5.59
C ALA A 87 9.20 -26.45 -4.24
N CYS A 88 8.15 -26.38 -3.41
CA CYS A 88 8.09 -27.12 -2.15
C CYS A 88 7.91 -28.62 -2.38
N THR A 89 8.39 -29.42 -1.43
CA THR A 89 8.19 -30.88 -1.42
C THR A 89 6.70 -31.22 -1.30
N PRO A 90 6.27 -32.42 -1.76
CA PRO A 90 4.87 -32.83 -1.70
C PRO A 90 4.25 -32.74 -0.29
N GLY A 91 4.99 -33.12 0.75
CA GLY A 91 4.51 -33.04 2.14
C GLY A 91 4.32 -31.60 2.64
N VAL A 92 5.22 -30.69 2.28
CA VAL A 92 5.06 -29.25 2.59
C VAL A 92 3.84 -28.68 1.86
N ARG A 93 3.67 -29.02 0.58
CA ARG A 93 2.49 -28.59 -0.21
C ARG A 93 1.17 -29.06 0.40
N ALA A 94 1.12 -30.30 0.88
CA ALA A 94 -0.06 -30.82 1.57
C ALA A 94 -0.41 -30.00 2.82
N ARG A 95 0.59 -29.69 3.67
CA ARG A 95 0.40 -28.83 4.85
C ARG A 95 -0.09 -27.42 4.48
N ILE A 96 0.49 -26.81 3.45
CA ILE A 96 0.06 -25.50 2.94
C ILE A 96 -1.41 -25.55 2.48
N LEU A 97 -1.81 -26.59 1.74
CA LEU A 97 -3.19 -26.73 1.28
C LEU A 97 -4.17 -26.92 2.42
N GLU A 98 -3.84 -27.74 3.42
CA GLU A 98 -4.69 -27.92 4.59
C GLU A 98 -4.84 -26.61 5.38
N ALA A 99 -3.73 -25.90 5.62
CA ALA A 99 -3.76 -24.57 6.23
C ALA A 99 -4.60 -23.57 5.41
N TRP A 100 -4.49 -23.60 4.09
CA TRP A 100 -5.27 -22.72 3.21
C TRP A 100 -6.77 -23.05 3.20
N LYS A 101 -7.13 -24.33 3.29
CA LYS A 101 -8.54 -24.76 3.43
C LYS A 101 -9.13 -24.30 4.76
N ALA A 102 -8.35 -24.38 5.84
CA ALA A 102 -8.76 -23.95 7.19
C ALA A 102 -8.78 -22.41 7.37
N TRP A 103 -8.17 -21.66 6.44
CA TRP A 103 -8.07 -20.20 6.52
C TRP A 103 -9.45 -19.52 6.63
N ARG A 104 -9.58 -18.58 7.57
CA ARG A 104 -10.82 -17.84 7.84
C ARG A 104 -10.82 -16.40 7.32
N GLY A 105 -9.66 -15.88 6.92
CA GLY A 105 -9.54 -14.54 6.35
C GLY A 105 -9.86 -14.48 4.86
N PRO A 106 -9.64 -13.31 4.24
CA PRO A 106 -9.79 -13.13 2.79
C PRO A 106 -8.95 -14.14 2.01
N ALA A 107 -9.54 -14.75 0.98
CA ALA A 107 -8.88 -15.72 0.12
C ALA A 107 -8.23 -15.01 -1.06
N ASN A 108 -7.22 -14.18 -0.82
CA ASN A 108 -6.47 -13.46 -1.86
C ASN A 108 -4.99 -13.89 -1.91
N PRO A 109 -4.24 -13.54 -2.99
CA PRO A 109 -2.83 -13.93 -3.11
C PRO A 109 -1.94 -13.46 -1.96
N VAL A 110 -2.20 -12.30 -1.36
CA VAL A 110 -1.41 -11.79 -0.23
C VAL A 110 -1.56 -12.70 0.99
N CYS A 111 -2.79 -13.09 1.34
CA CYS A 111 -3.03 -14.02 2.43
C CYS A 111 -2.48 -15.43 2.12
N PHE A 112 -2.54 -15.86 0.87
CA PHE A 112 -1.94 -17.13 0.48
C PHE A 112 -0.41 -17.11 0.58
N ALA A 113 0.24 -15.97 0.30
CA ALA A 113 1.67 -15.78 0.50
C ALA A 113 2.06 -16.04 1.95
N TYR A 114 1.30 -15.45 2.89
CA TYR A 114 1.50 -15.65 4.30
C TYR A 114 1.49 -17.14 4.66
N VAL A 115 0.47 -17.89 4.23
CA VAL A 115 0.36 -19.33 4.51
C VAL A 115 1.52 -20.12 3.89
N ILE A 116 1.95 -19.80 2.68
CA ILE A 116 3.13 -20.44 2.07
C ILE A 116 4.38 -20.16 2.92
N GLU A 117 4.60 -18.91 3.31
CA GLU A 117 5.81 -18.49 4.04
C GLU A 117 5.92 -19.12 5.44
N GLN A 118 4.80 -19.48 6.06
CA GLN A 118 4.76 -20.24 7.33
C GLN A 118 5.27 -21.69 7.20
N HIS A 119 5.35 -22.24 5.98
CA HIS A 119 5.63 -23.65 5.77
C HIS A 119 6.84 -23.93 4.86
N ASN A 120 7.26 -22.96 4.06
CA ASN A 120 8.36 -23.13 3.10
C ASN A 120 9.75 -22.72 3.64
N GLY A 121 9.84 -22.23 4.89
CA GLY A 121 11.08 -21.77 5.52
C GLY A 121 11.56 -20.37 5.10
N VAL A 122 10.97 -19.78 4.04
CA VAL A 122 11.32 -18.43 3.56
C VAL A 122 10.92 -17.36 4.57
N GLY A 123 9.81 -17.56 5.29
CA GLY A 123 9.37 -16.62 6.33
C GLY A 123 10.39 -16.48 7.46
N GLU A 124 10.98 -17.59 7.90
CA GLU A 124 12.02 -17.60 8.95
C GLU A 124 13.30 -16.91 8.47
N GLU A 125 13.73 -17.18 7.24
CA GLU A 125 14.90 -16.54 6.62
C GLU A 125 14.71 -15.03 6.50
N LYS A 126 13.54 -14.58 6.02
CA LYS A 126 13.21 -13.15 5.94
C LYS A 126 13.22 -12.49 7.32
N SER A 127 12.63 -13.14 8.32
CA SER A 127 12.58 -12.64 9.69
C SER A 127 13.97 -12.53 10.31
N ARG A 128 14.84 -13.51 10.02
CA ARG A 128 16.26 -13.45 10.41
C ARG A 128 16.97 -12.26 9.77
N ARG A 129 16.88 -12.12 8.44
CA ARG A 129 17.49 -11.00 7.71
C ARG A 129 16.99 -9.64 8.18
N HIS A 130 15.70 -9.52 8.50
CA HIS A 130 15.13 -8.27 9.00
C HIS A 130 15.72 -7.91 10.37
N ARG A 131 15.81 -8.88 11.29
CA ARG A 131 16.44 -8.67 12.61
C ARG A 131 17.92 -8.29 12.49
N GLU A 132 18.65 -8.90 11.57
CA GLU A 132 20.05 -8.55 11.29
C GLU A 132 20.19 -7.11 10.77
N GLN A 133 19.32 -6.69 9.84
CA GLN A 133 19.30 -5.33 9.30
C GLN A 133 18.93 -4.29 10.34
N GLU A 134 17.92 -4.59 11.17
CA GLU A 134 17.48 -3.73 12.27
C GLU A 134 18.58 -3.55 13.32
N ALA A 135 19.23 -4.64 13.73
CA ALA A 135 20.35 -4.59 14.67
C ALA A 135 21.51 -3.74 14.12
N ALA A 136 21.84 -3.89 12.83
CA ALA A 136 22.87 -3.09 12.17
C ALA A 136 22.51 -1.60 12.10
N MET A 137 21.23 -1.28 11.86
CA MET A 137 20.73 0.10 11.86
C MET A 137 20.82 0.72 13.26
N ILE A 138 20.37 0.01 14.30
CA ILE A 138 20.46 0.47 15.69
C ILE A 138 21.91 0.73 16.08
N ALA A 139 22.82 -0.20 15.78
CA ALA A 139 24.25 -0.02 16.06
C ALA A 139 24.84 1.22 15.39
N ARG A 140 24.44 1.54 14.14
CA ARG A 140 24.85 2.79 13.46
C ARG A 140 24.32 4.03 14.15
N ILE A 141 23.08 4.01 14.61
CA ILE A 141 22.46 5.14 15.33
C ILE A 141 23.19 5.36 16.66
N ASP A 142 23.46 4.30 17.41
CA ASP A 142 24.15 4.38 18.69
C ASP A 142 25.58 4.88 18.54
N ALA A 143 26.31 4.41 17.52
CA ALA A 143 27.65 4.91 17.20
C ALA A 143 27.64 6.40 16.84
N ALA A 144 26.67 6.85 16.05
CA ALA A 144 26.52 8.26 15.69
C ALA A 144 26.18 9.14 16.91
N ARG A 145 25.31 8.64 17.80
CA ARG A 145 24.99 9.30 19.07
C ARG A 145 26.21 9.42 19.98
N ALA A 146 26.96 8.34 20.16
CA ALA A 146 28.15 8.34 21.00
C ALA A 146 29.20 9.34 20.49
N ALA A 147 29.39 9.42 19.16
CA ALA A 147 30.29 10.40 18.55
C ALA A 147 29.82 11.85 18.74
N GLN A 148 28.50 12.12 18.70
CA GLN A 148 27.95 13.45 19.00
C GLN A 148 28.14 13.84 20.46
N THR A 149 27.90 12.92 21.40
CA THR A 149 28.10 13.19 22.84
C THR A 149 29.56 13.46 23.17
N ALA A 150 30.51 12.83 22.46
CA ALA A 150 31.95 13.06 22.66
C ALA A 150 32.45 14.42 22.13
N LEU A 151 31.64 15.14 21.35
CA LEU A 151 31.94 16.48 20.84
C LEU A 151 31.38 17.61 21.72
N LEU A 152 30.62 17.28 22.78
CA LEU A 152 30.07 18.20 23.78
C LEU A 152 30.88 18.14 25.07
#